data_AF-A0A428TN99-F1
#
_entry.id   AF-A0A428TN99-F1
#
_cell.length_a   1.000
_cell.length_b   1.000
_cell.length_c   1.000
_cell.angle_alpha   90.00
_cell.angle_beta   90.00
_cell.angle_gamma   90.00
#
_symmetry.space_group_name_H-M   'P 1'
#
loop_
_entity.id
_entity.type
_entity.pdbx_description
1 polymer ?
#
loop_
_entity_poly.entity_id
_entity_poly.type
_entity_poly.pdbx_seq_one_letter_code
_entity_poly.pdbx_strand_id
1 'polypeptide(L)'
;MTASFQDKREYETKGETQDMTPTSSRTLSSDGETDQVLAVEPRVLNGHTLTKEIPFRDVCIAIWDGLLLEEPAAAPVELPSPDTLRNRLLIKVKYAPPEEPVSASSSDDEEGSKPGASYKMTQDLGYHFMRTYPSGVRIDLSNMDPSSFWRKGIQIVALNWQTWDTGMMINSGMFADTGSWVLNPPGYRPYLQNKPGSNIVNTKDIKLSITFYSGQNIPLSEDCISSQRFNPYVTVELHVEGLGDDHSDESESYERDEKYTDFTTSHKGCDIDFREDHLCFPHINGVLEELSWVRFQVMDEGFKWDELAGWACIRLDRLGNGY
;
A
#
# COMPACT_ATOMS: atom_id res chain seq x y z
N MET A 1 0.59 -2.78 12.81
CA MET A 1 1.13 -3.68 11.77
C MET A 1 0.70 -3.11 10.45
N THR A 2 1.61 -3.02 9.49
CA THR A 2 1.37 -2.60 8.12
C THR A 2 1.14 -3.83 7.25
N ALA A 3 0.27 -3.72 6.26
CA ALA A 3 -0.13 -4.83 5.41
C ALA A 3 -0.18 -4.43 3.94
N SER A 4 0.23 -5.36 3.07
CA SER A 4 0.12 -5.18 1.62
C SER A 4 -1.25 -5.66 1.17
N PHE A 5 -2.01 -4.79 0.50
CA PHE A 5 -3.29 -5.13 -0.09
C PHE A 5 -3.34 -4.68 -1.54
N GLN A 6 -3.91 -5.55 -2.39
CA GLN A 6 -4.27 -5.17 -3.75
C GLN A 6 -5.51 -4.28 -3.70
N ASP A 7 -5.44 -3.12 -4.36
CA ASP A 7 -6.66 -2.34 -4.58
C ASP A 7 -7.53 -3.06 -5.62
N LYS A 8 -8.61 -3.69 -5.15
CA LYS A 8 -9.79 -3.91 -5.97
C LYS A 8 -10.72 -2.75 -5.63
N ARG A 9 -10.91 -1.84 -6.60
CA ARG A 9 -11.80 -0.66 -6.45
C ARG A 9 -13.04 -1.03 -5.64
N GLU A 10 -13.29 -0.31 -4.54
CA GLU A 10 -14.50 -0.52 -3.74
C GLU A 10 -15.72 -0.21 -4.61
N TYR A 11 -16.64 -1.18 -4.72
CA TYR A 11 -17.92 -0.99 -5.39
C TYR A 11 -18.96 -0.58 -4.36
N GLU A 12 -19.49 0.63 -4.48
CA GLU A 12 -20.78 0.94 -3.89
C GLU A 12 -21.86 0.25 -4.73
N THR A 13 -22.45 -0.83 -4.23
CA THR A 13 -23.81 -1.20 -4.62
C THR A 13 -24.73 -0.12 -4.09
N LYS A 14 -24.93 0.96 -4.84
CA LYS A 14 -26.15 1.75 -4.72
C LYS A 14 -27.26 0.85 -5.22
N GLY A 15 -28.06 0.31 -4.29
CA GLY A 15 -29.41 -0.12 -4.62
C GLY A 15 -30.15 1.12 -5.10
N GLU A 16 -30.15 1.38 -6.41
CA GLU A 16 -31.15 2.25 -6.99
C GLU A 16 -32.49 1.53 -6.81
N THR A 17 -33.27 1.93 -5.79
CA THR A 17 -34.71 1.90 -5.91
C THR A 17 -35.06 2.85 -7.05
N GLN A 18 -35.01 2.33 -8.28
CA GLN A 18 -35.72 2.97 -9.39
C GLN A 18 -37.18 2.95 -9.01
N ASP A 19 -37.73 4.15 -8.86
CA ASP A 19 -39.15 4.41 -8.68
C ASP A 19 -39.87 4.06 -10.00
N MET A 20 -39.92 2.77 -10.31
CA MET A 20 -40.77 2.22 -11.37
C MET A 20 -42.16 2.08 -10.79
N THR A 21 -42.98 3.11 -11.02
CA THR A 21 -44.43 2.97 -10.92
C THR A 21 -44.86 1.74 -11.73
N PRO A 22 -45.49 0.73 -11.11
CA PRO A 22 -45.85 -0.48 -11.82
C PRO A 22 -47.04 -0.17 -12.72
N THR A 23 -46.82 -0.20 -14.03
CA THR A 23 -47.94 -0.32 -14.97
C THR A 23 -48.54 -1.71 -14.79
N SER A 24 -49.65 -1.76 -14.05
CA SER A 24 -50.44 -2.96 -13.82
C SER A 24 -50.89 -3.54 -15.17
N SER A 25 -50.31 -4.66 -15.57
CA SER A 25 -50.99 -5.61 -16.45
C SER A 25 -51.62 -6.68 -15.55
N ARG A 26 -52.93 -6.54 -15.34
CA ARG A 26 -53.75 -7.55 -14.67
C ARG A 26 -53.91 -8.75 -15.58
N THR A 27 -53.32 -9.87 -15.21
CA THR A 27 -53.91 -11.19 -15.46
C THR A 27 -54.39 -11.75 -14.13
N LEU A 28 -55.71 -11.88 -14.00
CA LEU A 28 -56.37 -12.48 -12.85
C LEU A 28 -56.30 -14.00 -12.97
N SER A 29 -55.59 -14.63 -12.04
CA SER A 29 -55.91 -15.98 -11.58
C SER A 29 -55.89 -15.97 -10.06
N SER A 30 -57.01 -16.35 -9.47
CA SER A 30 -57.19 -16.55 -8.04
C SER A 30 -56.41 -17.78 -7.59
N ASP A 31 -55.41 -17.59 -6.75
CA ASP A 31 -55.22 -18.29 -5.48
C ASP A 31 -53.93 -17.74 -4.83
N GLY A 32 -53.93 -17.64 -3.49
CA GLY A 32 -53.03 -16.78 -2.72
C GLY A 32 -51.54 -16.94 -3.03
N GLU A 33 -50.86 -15.82 -3.24
CA GLU A 33 -49.44 -15.78 -3.53
C GLU A 33 -48.72 -14.92 -2.49
N THR A 34 -47.81 -15.56 -1.75
CA THR A 34 -46.77 -14.89 -0.98
C THR A 34 -45.94 -14.03 -1.92
N ASP A 35 -45.74 -12.77 -1.57
CA ASP A 35 -44.91 -11.81 -2.31
C ASP A 35 -43.45 -12.30 -2.31
N GLN A 36 -43.07 -13.14 -3.29
CA GLN A 36 -41.69 -13.54 -3.51
C GLN A 36 -41.00 -12.43 -4.29
N VAL A 37 -40.37 -11.51 -3.57
CA VAL A 37 -39.34 -10.64 -4.14
C VAL A 37 -38.25 -11.56 -4.70
N LEU A 38 -38.18 -11.68 -6.03
CA LEU A 38 -37.12 -12.40 -6.71
C LEU A 38 -35.79 -11.71 -6.37
N ALA A 39 -35.04 -12.29 -5.43
CA ALA A 39 -33.71 -11.81 -5.07
C ALA A 39 -32.79 -11.95 -6.28
N VAL A 40 -32.52 -10.84 -6.96
CA VAL A 40 -31.58 -10.79 -8.08
C VAL A 40 -30.19 -11.11 -7.54
N GLU A 41 -29.50 -12.06 -8.17
CA GLU A 41 -28.17 -12.49 -7.74
C GLU A 41 -27.16 -11.32 -7.85
N PRO A 42 -26.46 -10.98 -6.75
CA PRO A 42 -25.45 -9.93 -6.79
C PRO A 42 -24.29 -10.31 -7.71
N ARG A 43 -23.74 -9.31 -8.40
CA ARG A 43 -22.66 -9.50 -9.38
C ARG A 43 -21.45 -8.64 -9.04
N VAL A 44 -20.26 -9.16 -9.33
CA VAL A 44 -18.99 -8.44 -9.24
C VAL A 44 -18.62 -7.95 -10.65
N LEU A 45 -18.45 -6.64 -10.80
CA LEU A 45 -18.10 -5.97 -12.05
C LEU A 45 -17.41 -4.64 -11.75
N ASN A 46 -16.66 -4.10 -12.70
CA ASN A 46 -16.17 -2.73 -12.56
C ASN A 46 -17.24 -1.70 -12.95
N GLY A 47 -17.85 -1.07 -11.96
CA GLY A 47 -18.92 -0.09 -12.13
C GLY A 47 -18.56 1.00 -13.15
N HIS A 48 -19.49 1.31 -14.05
CA HIS A 48 -19.32 2.29 -15.13
C HIS A 48 -18.25 1.95 -16.19
N THR A 49 -17.88 0.67 -16.34
CA THR A 49 -16.96 0.19 -17.40
C THR A 49 -17.51 -1.05 -18.11
N LEU A 50 -16.90 -1.46 -19.24
CA LEU A 50 -17.32 -2.62 -20.07
C LEU A 50 -16.69 -3.96 -19.65
N THR A 51 -16.30 -4.11 -18.39
CA THR A 51 -15.67 -5.37 -17.92
C THR A 51 -16.70 -6.49 -17.77
N LYS A 52 -16.26 -7.74 -18.03
CA LYS A 52 -17.12 -8.93 -17.88
C LYS A 52 -17.50 -9.13 -16.41
N GLU A 53 -18.74 -9.53 -16.20
CA GLU A 53 -19.36 -9.79 -14.90
C GLU A 53 -19.13 -11.22 -14.40
N ILE A 54 -19.08 -11.39 -13.07
CA ILE A 54 -19.01 -12.69 -12.39
C ILE A 54 -20.05 -12.70 -11.25
N PRO A 55 -20.83 -13.78 -11.04
CA PRO A 55 -21.73 -13.87 -9.89
C PRO A 55 -20.99 -13.79 -8.55
N PHE A 56 -21.51 -13.03 -7.59
CA PHE A 56 -20.91 -12.91 -6.27
C PHE A 56 -20.88 -14.24 -5.53
N ARG A 57 -21.90 -15.08 -5.71
CA ARG A 57 -21.95 -16.44 -5.17
C ARG A 57 -20.77 -17.28 -5.62
N ASP A 58 -20.42 -17.23 -6.90
CA ASP A 58 -19.29 -18.00 -7.44
C ASP A 58 -17.97 -17.55 -6.83
N VAL A 59 -17.83 -16.24 -6.55
CA VAL A 59 -16.69 -15.69 -5.81
C VAL A 59 -16.67 -16.22 -4.36
N CYS A 60 -17.81 -16.22 -3.67
CA CYS A 60 -17.92 -16.72 -2.31
C CYS A 60 -17.60 -18.22 -2.21
N ILE A 61 -18.12 -19.04 -3.13
CA ILE A 61 -17.90 -20.49 -3.10
C ILE A 61 -16.46 -20.82 -3.51
N ALA A 62 -15.95 -20.21 -4.58
CA ALA A 62 -14.63 -20.54 -5.08
C ALA A 62 -13.49 -20.04 -4.18
N ILE A 63 -13.73 -18.97 -3.39
CA ILE A 63 -12.66 -18.30 -2.62
C ILE A 63 -12.90 -18.39 -1.09
N TRP A 64 -14.14 -18.38 -0.61
CA TRP A 64 -14.45 -18.09 0.80
C TRP A 64 -15.08 -19.24 1.59
N ASP A 65 -15.49 -20.34 0.93
CA ASP A 65 -16.14 -21.48 1.58
C ASP A 65 -15.12 -22.23 2.49
N GLY A 66 -15.21 -21.99 3.80
CA GLY A 66 -14.29 -22.51 4.82
C GLY A 66 -13.35 -21.49 5.47
N LEU A 67 -13.38 -20.21 5.04
CA LEU A 67 -12.56 -19.13 5.61
C LEU A 67 -13.37 -18.13 6.46
N LEU A 68 -14.69 -18.28 6.51
CA LEU A 68 -15.59 -17.36 7.20
C LEU A 68 -15.48 -17.50 8.73
N LEU A 69 -15.45 -16.35 9.39
CA LEU A 69 -15.42 -16.24 10.84
C LEU A 69 -16.83 -16.31 11.43
N GLU A 70 -16.97 -16.95 12.58
CA GLU A 70 -18.17 -16.79 13.42
C GLU A 70 -18.22 -15.36 13.98
N GLU A 71 -19.43 -14.80 14.04
CA GLU A 71 -19.65 -13.47 14.61
C GLU A 71 -19.28 -13.48 16.11
N PRO A 72 -18.44 -12.54 16.58
CA PRO A 72 -18.01 -12.52 17.97
C PRO A 72 -19.20 -12.21 18.89
N ALA A 73 -19.36 -13.02 19.94
CA ALA A 73 -20.43 -12.89 20.92
C ALA A 73 -20.39 -11.59 21.76
N ALA A 74 -19.30 -10.83 21.70
CA ALA A 74 -19.11 -9.57 22.40
C ALA A 74 -18.33 -8.58 21.53
N ALA A 75 -18.54 -7.29 21.76
CA ALA A 75 -17.78 -6.23 21.09
C ALA A 75 -16.27 -6.38 21.41
N PRO A 76 -15.40 -6.50 20.40
CA PRO A 76 -13.97 -6.67 20.62
C PRO A 76 -13.36 -5.39 21.21
N VAL A 77 -12.54 -5.54 22.24
CA VAL A 77 -11.79 -4.44 22.87
C VAL A 77 -10.54 -4.08 22.06
N GLU A 78 -9.98 -5.07 21.36
CA GLU A 78 -8.79 -4.92 20.52
C GLU A 78 -8.92 -5.78 19.26
N LEU A 79 -8.18 -5.41 18.22
CA LEU A 79 -8.12 -6.20 17.00
C LEU A 79 -7.32 -7.50 17.22
N PRO A 80 -7.76 -8.63 16.64
CA PRO A 80 -7.02 -9.89 16.70
C PRO A 80 -5.65 -9.77 16.00
N SER A 81 -4.66 -10.53 16.46
CA SER A 81 -3.35 -10.58 15.80
C SER A 81 -3.41 -11.33 14.47
N PRO A 82 -2.50 -11.06 13.51
CA PRO A 82 -2.46 -11.80 12.25
C PRO A 82 -2.30 -13.31 12.43
N ASP A 83 -1.62 -13.74 13.49
CA ASP A 83 -1.46 -15.17 13.79
C ASP A 83 -2.80 -15.84 14.15
N THR A 84 -3.69 -15.16 14.88
CA THR A 84 -5.03 -15.70 15.18
C THR A 84 -5.96 -15.65 13.96
N LEU A 85 -5.63 -14.81 12.99
CA LEU A 85 -6.32 -14.67 11.71
C LEU A 85 -5.75 -15.54 10.58
N ARG A 86 -4.75 -16.38 10.84
CA ARG A 86 -4.21 -17.28 9.81
C ARG A 86 -5.32 -18.17 9.27
N ASN A 87 -5.38 -18.30 7.94
CA ASN A 87 -6.39 -19.06 7.21
C ASN A 87 -7.83 -18.61 7.51
N ARG A 88 -8.03 -17.33 7.79
CA ARG A 88 -9.35 -16.71 7.97
C ARG A 88 -9.49 -15.53 7.03
N LEU A 89 -10.71 -15.28 6.56
CA LEU A 89 -11.05 -14.11 5.76
C LEU A 89 -11.81 -13.11 6.63
N LEU A 90 -11.33 -11.87 6.64
CA LEU A 90 -12.06 -10.74 7.21
C LEU A 90 -12.80 -9.99 6.10
N ILE A 91 -14.11 -9.80 6.28
CA ILE A 91 -14.93 -9.03 5.36
C ILE A 91 -15.18 -7.64 5.96
N LYS A 92 -14.67 -6.61 5.30
CA LYS A 92 -14.98 -5.20 5.64
C LYS A 92 -16.22 -4.77 4.88
N VAL A 93 -17.31 -4.45 5.60
CA VAL A 93 -18.58 -3.96 5.06
C VAL A 93 -19.11 -2.78 5.89
N LYS A 94 -20.05 -2.02 5.34
CA LYS A 94 -20.81 -1.04 6.12
C LYS A 94 -21.71 -1.80 7.09
N TYR A 95 -21.59 -1.51 8.38
CA TYR A 95 -22.46 -2.06 9.42
C TYR A 95 -23.64 -1.11 9.63
N ALA A 96 -24.86 -1.63 9.53
CA ALA A 96 -26.07 -0.93 9.94
C ALA A 96 -26.45 -1.46 11.32
N PRO A 97 -26.36 -0.65 12.40
CA PRO A 97 -26.77 -1.10 13.71
C PRO A 97 -28.25 -1.47 13.70
N PRO A 98 -28.66 -2.48 14.48
CA PRO A 98 -30.08 -2.76 14.73
C PRO A 98 -30.78 -1.47 15.19
N GLU A 99 -31.98 -1.20 14.68
CA GLU A 99 -32.73 0.01 15.05
C GLU A 99 -32.97 0.05 16.56
N GLU A 100 -32.21 0.89 17.27
CA GLU A 100 -32.53 1.24 18.65
C GLU A 100 -33.60 2.34 18.67
N PRO A 101 -34.57 2.28 19.60
CA PRO A 101 -35.57 3.32 19.73
C PRO A 101 -34.90 4.66 20.06
N VAL A 102 -35.06 5.62 19.14
CA VAL A 102 -34.53 6.98 19.21
C VAL A 102 -34.83 7.64 20.56
N SER A 103 -33.79 7.82 21.38
CA SER A 103 -33.77 8.80 22.49
C SER A 103 -32.86 9.97 22.11
N ALA A 104 -33.42 11.17 22.15
CA ALA A 104 -32.79 12.42 21.75
C ALA A 104 -31.80 12.99 22.78
N SER A 105 -30.93 13.88 22.28
CA SER A 105 -30.03 14.85 22.96
C SER A 105 -28.61 14.35 23.25
N SER A 106 -27.52 15.13 23.11
CA SER A 106 -27.32 16.57 22.80
C SER A 106 -25.92 16.79 22.23
N SER A 107 -25.73 17.95 21.59
CA SER A 107 -24.47 18.60 21.23
C SER A 107 -23.50 18.74 22.41
N ASP A 108 -22.20 18.84 22.12
CA ASP A 108 -21.34 19.94 22.59
C ASP A 108 -19.99 19.93 21.84
N ASP A 109 -19.68 21.06 21.21
CA ASP A 109 -18.40 21.39 20.60
C ASP A 109 -17.45 21.91 21.70
N GLU A 110 -16.29 21.28 21.89
CA GLU A 110 -15.15 21.91 22.58
C GLU A 110 -13.94 22.00 21.64
N GLU A 111 -13.66 23.23 21.22
CA GLU A 111 -12.48 23.61 20.44
C GLU A 111 -11.28 23.81 21.37
N GLY A 112 -10.54 22.72 21.60
CA GLY A 112 -9.24 22.73 22.26
C GLY A 112 -8.09 22.94 21.27
N SER A 113 -7.21 23.89 21.59
CA SER A 113 -5.98 24.23 20.83
C SER A 113 -5.19 22.98 20.43
N LYS A 114 -4.99 22.79 19.11
CA LYS A 114 -4.43 21.56 18.53
C LYS A 114 -2.88 21.59 18.58
N PRO A 115 -2.22 20.65 19.27
CA PRO A 115 -0.80 20.38 18.99
C PRO A 115 -0.67 19.81 17.57
N GLY A 116 0.51 19.99 16.95
CA GLY A 116 0.78 19.72 15.53
C GLY A 116 0.15 18.42 14.99
N ALA A 117 -0.62 18.55 13.90
CA ALA A 117 -1.53 17.53 13.39
C ALA A 117 -0.89 16.16 13.06
N SER A 118 0.40 16.13 12.72
CA SER A 118 1.11 14.91 12.31
C SER A 118 1.25 13.89 13.45
N TYR A 119 1.69 14.33 14.65
CA TYR A 119 1.92 13.45 15.78
C TYR A 119 0.63 12.89 16.39
N LYS A 120 -0.46 13.67 16.38
CA LYS A 120 -1.76 13.24 16.89
C LYS A 120 -2.39 12.16 16.00
N MET A 121 -2.21 12.27 14.69
CA MET A 121 -2.71 11.27 13.73
C MET A 121 -2.07 9.89 13.94
N THR A 122 -0.76 9.83 14.17
CA THR A 122 -0.03 8.56 14.40
C THR A 122 -0.45 7.86 15.70
N GLN A 123 -0.85 8.61 16.74
CA GLN A 123 -1.34 8.02 18.00
C GLN A 123 -2.70 7.35 17.84
N ASP A 124 -3.66 8.02 17.19
CA ASP A 124 -5.01 7.48 16.95
C ASP A 124 -4.98 6.26 16.00
N LEU A 125 -4.02 6.26 15.06
CA LEU A 125 -3.77 5.15 14.14
C LEU A 125 -3.30 3.87 14.81
N GLY A 126 -2.67 3.92 15.98
CA GLY A 126 -2.21 2.67 16.59
C GLY A 126 -3.32 1.83 17.24
N TYR A 127 -4.56 2.35 17.31
CA TYR A 127 -5.75 1.63 17.78
C TYR A 127 -6.74 1.26 16.65
N HIS A 128 -6.59 1.84 15.46
CA HIS A 128 -7.50 1.65 14.33
C HIS A 128 -6.75 1.39 13.03
N PHE A 129 -7.33 0.59 12.13
CA PHE A 129 -6.81 0.48 10.77
C PHE A 129 -7.23 1.69 9.93
N MET A 130 -6.26 2.30 9.24
CA MET A 130 -6.52 3.27 8.19
C MET A 130 -6.10 2.71 6.84
N ARG A 131 -6.96 2.96 5.83
CA ARG A 131 -6.72 2.63 4.43
C ARG A 131 -6.57 3.90 3.61
N THR A 132 -5.56 3.94 2.75
CA THR A 132 -5.43 4.90 1.64
C THR A 132 -5.50 4.19 0.30
N TYR A 133 -5.84 4.93 -0.74
CA TYR A 133 -5.92 4.45 -2.12
C TYR A 133 -5.57 5.60 -3.09
N PRO A 134 -5.11 5.29 -4.31
CA PRO A 134 -4.78 6.32 -5.29
C PRO A 134 -6.01 7.18 -5.61
N SER A 135 -5.80 8.47 -5.86
CA SER A 135 -6.89 9.38 -6.24
C SER A 135 -7.61 8.89 -7.50
N GLY A 136 -8.94 8.96 -7.53
CA GLY A 136 -9.76 8.58 -8.68
C GLY A 136 -9.51 9.41 -9.95
N VAL A 137 -8.75 10.51 -9.85
CA VAL A 137 -8.30 11.33 -10.98
C VAL A 137 -7.10 10.69 -11.72
N ARG A 138 -6.40 9.72 -11.10
CA ARG A 138 -5.32 8.94 -11.73
C ARG A 138 -5.89 7.88 -12.66
N ILE A 139 -6.33 8.33 -13.83
CA ILE A 139 -6.88 7.49 -14.88
C ILE A 139 -5.82 6.60 -15.56
N ASP A 140 -4.54 6.89 -15.36
CA ASP A 140 -3.40 6.16 -15.94
C ASP A 140 -2.98 4.92 -15.12
N LEU A 141 -3.66 4.64 -14.00
CA LEU A 141 -3.38 3.53 -13.08
C LEU A 141 -1.99 3.59 -12.41
N SER A 142 -1.34 4.76 -12.42
CA SER A 142 -0.09 5.01 -11.69
C SER A 142 -0.28 4.93 -10.17
N ASN A 143 0.75 4.51 -9.46
CA ASN A 143 0.76 4.48 -8.00
C ASN A 143 1.35 5.75 -7.38
N MET A 144 0.93 6.03 -6.15
CA MET A 144 1.62 6.97 -5.25
C MET A 144 2.86 6.29 -4.65
N ASP A 145 3.77 7.09 -4.09
CA ASP A 145 4.81 6.57 -3.20
C ASP A 145 4.17 6.11 -1.87
N PRO A 146 4.21 4.80 -1.55
CA PRO A 146 3.60 4.28 -0.34
C PRO A 146 4.37 4.67 0.95
N SER A 147 5.66 5.04 0.83
CA SER A 147 6.51 5.32 2.00
C SER A 147 6.04 6.52 2.81
N SER A 148 5.62 7.60 2.15
CA SER A 148 5.00 8.79 2.76
C SER A 148 3.81 8.50 3.67
N PHE A 149 3.07 7.40 3.42
CA PHE A 149 1.90 7.00 4.21
C PHE A 149 2.31 6.10 5.36
N TRP A 150 3.25 5.17 5.15
CA TRP A 150 3.78 4.33 6.23
C TRP A 150 4.53 5.14 7.28
N ARG A 151 5.25 6.19 6.88
CA ARG A 151 5.89 7.17 7.80
C ARG A 151 4.89 7.95 8.64
N LYS A 152 3.62 7.98 8.23
CA LYS A 152 2.48 8.53 9.00
C LYS A 152 1.74 7.47 9.82
N GLY A 153 2.24 6.23 9.84
CA GLY A 153 1.63 5.12 10.59
C GLY A 153 0.43 4.45 9.91
N ILE A 154 0.08 4.83 8.68
CA ILE A 154 -1.02 4.23 7.93
C ILE A 154 -0.65 2.80 7.55
N GLN A 155 -1.56 1.85 7.82
CA GLN A 155 -1.25 0.43 7.72
C GLN A 155 -1.61 -0.19 6.38
N ILE A 156 -2.69 0.28 5.76
CA ILE A 156 -3.26 -0.30 4.54
C ILE A 156 -3.10 0.73 3.41
N VAL A 157 -1.97 0.66 2.70
CA VAL A 157 -1.72 1.53 1.54
C VAL A 157 -2.02 0.73 0.28
N ALA A 158 -3.22 0.94 -0.28
CA ALA A 158 -3.68 0.17 -1.42
C ALA A 158 -3.02 0.69 -2.71
N LEU A 159 -2.49 -0.23 -3.53
CA LEU A 159 -1.80 0.07 -4.78
C LEU A 159 -2.41 -0.74 -5.95
N ASN A 160 -2.21 -0.22 -7.15
CA ASN A 160 -2.47 -0.88 -8.43
C ASN A 160 -1.38 -1.93 -8.70
N TRP A 161 -1.62 -3.19 -8.32
CA TRP A 161 -0.66 -4.29 -8.49
C TRP A 161 -0.34 -4.62 -9.95
N GLN A 162 -1.22 -4.26 -10.88
CA GLN A 162 -1.01 -4.44 -12.32
C GLN A 162 0.05 -3.48 -12.90
N THR A 163 0.42 -2.43 -12.17
CA THR A 163 1.36 -1.39 -12.62
C THR A 163 2.68 -1.55 -11.86
N TRP A 164 3.71 -2.10 -12.51
CA TRP A 164 5.04 -2.30 -11.92
C TRP A 164 5.88 -1.01 -11.92
N ASP A 165 5.44 -0.01 -11.17
CA ASP A 165 6.14 1.27 -11.00
C ASP A 165 6.93 1.33 -9.68
N THR A 166 7.52 2.50 -9.40
CA THR A 166 8.27 2.77 -8.16
C THR A 166 7.48 2.40 -6.90
N GLY A 167 6.19 2.70 -6.86
CA GLY A 167 5.34 2.39 -5.71
C GLY A 167 5.23 0.88 -5.48
N MET A 168 5.05 0.10 -6.55
CA MET A 168 5.03 -1.36 -6.45
C MET A 168 6.40 -1.96 -6.10
N MET A 169 7.50 -1.38 -6.59
CA MET A 169 8.85 -1.84 -6.22
C MET A 169 9.15 -1.61 -4.73
N ILE A 170 8.79 -0.43 -4.20
CA ILE A 170 8.90 -0.12 -2.76
C ILE A 170 8.00 -1.05 -1.94
N ASN A 171 6.76 -1.29 -2.39
CA ASN A 171 5.87 -2.28 -1.75
C ASN A 171 6.47 -3.68 -1.73
N SER A 172 7.07 -4.13 -2.84
CA SER A 172 7.78 -5.41 -2.85
C SER A 172 8.94 -5.44 -1.85
N GLY A 173 9.73 -4.36 -1.76
CA GLY A 173 10.85 -4.27 -0.79
C GLY A 173 10.40 -4.24 0.67
N MET A 174 9.26 -3.62 0.97
CA MET A 174 8.68 -3.57 2.32
C MET A 174 8.23 -4.96 2.82
N PHE A 175 7.60 -5.75 1.95
CA PHE A 175 6.93 -7.00 2.31
C PHE A 175 7.68 -8.27 1.89
N ALA A 176 8.88 -8.14 1.31
CA ALA A 176 9.73 -9.28 0.99
C ALA A 176 9.90 -10.19 2.21
N ASP A 177 9.67 -11.49 2.02
CA ASP A 177 9.80 -12.54 3.04
C ASP A 177 8.97 -12.36 4.34
N THR A 178 7.92 -11.51 4.34
CA THR A 178 7.12 -11.25 5.56
C THR A 178 5.70 -11.81 5.56
N GLY A 179 5.31 -12.54 4.51
CA GLY A 179 3.93 -13.04 4.37
C GLY A 179 2.90 -11.90 4.32
N SER A 180 3.27 -10.76 3.74
CA SER A 180 2.42 -9.56 3.53
C SER A 180 2.09 -8.73 4.77
N TRP A 181 2.66 -9.06 5.94
CA TRP A 181 2.51 -8.28 7.17
C TRP A 181 3.86 -7.84 7.71
N VAL A 182 3.96 -6.60 8.17
CA VAL A 182 5.16 -6.07 8.81
C VAL A 182 4.77 -5.38 10.11
N LEU A 183 5.53 -5.59 11.16
CA LEU A 183 5.33 -4.89 12.41
C LEU A 183 5.83 -3.45 12.30
N ASN A 184 5.01 -2.46 12.65
CA ASN A 184 5.40 -1.05 12.63
C ASN A 184 6.65 -0.85 13.50
N PRO A 185 7.51 0.14 13.27
CA PRO A 185 8.64 0.42 14.17
C PRO A 185 8.17 0.72 15.61
N PRO A 186 9.00 0.52 16.66
CA PRO A 186 8.58 0.67 18.05
C PRO A 186 7.91 2.02 18.39
N GLY A 187 8.39 3.14 17.84
CA GLY A 187 7.82 4.47 18.06
C GLY A 187 6.40 4.65 17.50
N TYR A 188 5.98 3.80 16.57
CA TYR A 188 4.65 3.81 15.93
C TYR A 188 3.63 2.91 16.63
N ARG A 189 3.93 2.43 17.86
CA ARG A 189 3.10 1.49 18.61
C ARG A 189 2.63 2.13 19.93
N PRO A 190 1.37 2.61 20.05
CA PRO A 190 0.90 3.35 21.23
C PRO A 190 1.07 2.61 22.56
N TYR A 191 0.87 1.29 22.57
CA TYR A 191 1.04 0.47 23.78
C TYR A 191 2.48 0.41 24.28
N LEU A 192 3.46 0.71 23.43
CA LEU A 192 4.84 0.84 23.87
C LEU A 192 5.07 2.22 24.48
N GLN A 193 4.38 3.28 24.07
CA GLN A 193 4.69 4.67 24.42
C GLN A 193 4.70 5.00 25.92
N ASN A 194 4.00 4.21 26.74
CA ASN A 194 3.99 4.37 28.20
C ASN A 194 5.18 3.69 28.92
N LYS A 195 6.10 3.05 28.18
CA LYS A 195 7.32 2.44 28.72
C LYS A 195 8.50 3.43 28.64
N PRO A 196 9.31 3.58 29.69
CA PRO A 196 10.52 4.39 29.60
C PRO A 196 11.46 3.81 28.53
N GLY A 197 11.81 4.62 27.52
CA GLY A 197 12.71 4.26 26.42
C GLY A 197 12.07 3.77 25.11
N SER A 198 10.74 3.64 25.04
CA SER A 198 10.03 3.09 23.87
C SER A 198 9.47 4.12 22.88
N ASN A 199 9.34 5.38 23.28
CA ASN A 199 8.95 6.50 22.43
C ASN A 199 10.05 6.92 21.46
N ILE A 200 11.22 6.30 21.54
CA ILE A 200 12.37 6.64 20.72
C ILE A 200 12.22 5.91 19.40
N VAL A 201 11.87 6.65 18.35
CA VAL A 201 12.09 6.20 16.98
C VAL A 201 13.59 5.92 16.86
N ASN A 202 13.96 4.65 16.62
CA ASN A 202 15.36 4.25 16.57
C ASN A 202 15.94 4.67 15.21
N THR A 203 16.33 5.94 15.14
CA THR A 203 16.97 6.52 13.98
C THR A 203 18.49 6.34 14.05
N LYS A 204 19.13 6.27 12.88
CA LYS A 204 20.59 6.14 12.76
C LYS A 204 21.13 7.11 11.73
N ASP A 205 22.34 7.60 11.96
CA ASP A 205 23.06 8.33 10.93
C ASP A 205 23.71 7.32 9.98
N ILE A 206 23.44 7.44 8.69
CA ILE A 206 23.91 6.50 7.68
C ILE A 206 24.93 7.17 6.77
N LYS A 207 25.87 6.36 6.28
CA LYS A 207 26.74 6.68 5.15
C LYS A 207 26.78 5.46 4.26
N LEU A 208 26.05 5.50 3.16
CA LEU A 208 25.92 4.38 2.24
C LEU A 208 26.94 4.51 1.09
N SER A 209 27.73 3.46 0.92
CA SER A 209 28.62 3.32 -0.23
C SER A 209 28.41 1.94 -0.82
N ILE A 210 28.20 1.87 -2.13
CA ILE A 210 27.92 0.63 -2.86
C ILE A 210 28.99 0.47 -3.93
N THR A 211 29.61 -0.70 -3.96
CA THR A 211 30.62 -1.05 -4.97
C THR A 211 30.05 -2.10 -5.89
N PHE A 212 30.02 -1.82 -7.19
CA PHE A 212 29.60 -2.74 -8.23
C PHE A 212 30.81 -3.46 -8.79
N TYR A 213 30.87 -4.77 -8.58
CA TYR A 213 31.92 -5.62 -9.14
C TYR A 213 31.54 -6.11 -10.53
N SER A 214 30.39 -6.77 -10.65
CA SER A 214 29.96 -7.42 -11.89
C SER A 214 28.46 -7.69 -11.87
N GLY A 215 27.91 -7.96 -13.05
CA GLY A 215 26.56 -8.51 -13.22
C GLY A 215 26.62 -9.65 -14.23
N GLN A 216 25.89 -10.74 -13.98
CA GLN A 216 25.91 -11.93 -14.84
C GLN A 216 24.52 -12.30 -15.30
N ASN A 217 24.43 -12.81 -16.53
CA ASN A 217 23.20 -13.30 -17.13
C ASN A 217 22.03 -12.30 -16.98
N ILE A 218 22.33 -11.01 -17.18
CA ILE A 218 21.33 -9.95 -17.08
C ILE A 218 20.33 -10.13 -18.23
N PRO A 219 19.03 -10.20 -17.94
CA PRO A 219 18.00 -10.31 -18.97
C PRO A 219 18.03 -9.07 -19.87
N LEU A 220 17.72 -9.26 -21.15
CA LEU A 220 17.53 -8.13 -22.06
C LEU A 220 16.26 -7.36 -21.66
N SER A 221 16.27 -6.04 -21.86
CA SER A 221 15.04 -5.24 -21.75
C SER A 221 14.04 -5.66 -22.84
N GLU A 222 12.76 -5.28 -22.66
CA GLU A 222 11.67 -5.72 -23.53
C GLU A 222 11.90 -5.38 -25.02
N ASP A 223 12.45 -4.20 -25.34
CA ASP A 223 12.68 -3.81 -26.74
C ASP A 223 14.10 -4.18 -27.24
N CYS A 224 14.95 -4.73 -26.38
CA CYS A 224 16.30 -5.13 -26.73
C CYS A 224 16.35 -6.53 -27.35
N ILE A 225 16.46 -6.59 -28.67
CA ILE A 225 16.40 -7.84 -29.46
C ILE A 225 17.74 -8.60 -29.44
N SER A 226 18.84 -7.97 -29.01
CA SER A 226 20.17 -8.58 -29.06
C SER A 226 21.11 -8.05 -27.98
N SER A 227 21.84 -8.96 -27.34
CA SER A 227 22.93 -8.64 -26.40
C SER A 227 24.05 -7.77 -26.99
N GLN A 228 24.17 -7.68 -28.32
CA GLN A 228 25.12 -6.78 -28.98
C GLN A 228 24.68 -5.31 -28.98
N ARG A 229 23.44 -5.02 -28.63
CA ARG A 229 22.91 -3.65 -28.52
C ARG A 229 22.55 -3.28 -27.08
N PHE A 230 22.57 -4.25 -26.18
CA PHE A 230 22.35 -4.09 -24.76
C PHE A 230 23.53 -3.36 -24.11
N ASN A 231 23.28 -2.17 -23.57
CA ASN A 231 24.24 -1.34 -22.83
C ASN A 231 23.71 -1.07 -21.40
N PRO A 232 23.72 -2.10 -20.54
CA PRO A 232 23.26 -1.98 -19.17
C PRO A 232 24.11 -1.07 -18.29
N TYR A 233 23.43 -0.31 -17.44
CA TYR A 233 23.98 0.37 -16.27
C TYR A 233 23.04 0.17 -15.07
N VAL A 234 23.52 0.41 -13.85
CA VAL A 234 22.70 0.31 -12.65
C VAL A 234 22.40 1.69 -12.09
N THR A 235 21.13 2.06 -12.03
CA THR A 235 20.66 3.20 -11.24
C THR A 235 20.38 2.73 -9.81
N VAL A 236 20.88 3.47 -8.84
CA VAL A 236 20.60 3.26 -7.42
C VAL A 236 19.86 4.47 -6.87
N GLU A 237 18.72 4.23 -6.24
CA GLU A 237 17.97 5.25 -5.53
C GLU A 237 17.86 4.90 -4.05
N LEU A 238 18.24 5.86 -3.20
CA LEU A 238 18.07 5.79 -1.75
C LEU A 238 16.86 6.64 -1.34
N HIS A 239 15.85 5.98 -0.76
CA HIS A 239 14.59 6.55 -0.33
C HIS A 239 14.56 6.64 1.20
N VAL A 240 14.61 7.86 1.74
CA VAL A 240 14.63 8.14 3.19
C VAL A 240 13.59 9.19 3.56
N GLU A 241 13.28 9.28 4.85
CA GLU A 241 12.48 10.38 5.38
C GLU A 241 13.31 11.67 5.35
N GLY A 242 12.77 12.74 4.75
CA GLY A 242 13.45 14.04 4.76
C GLY A 242 13.25 14.76 6.10
N LEU A 243 14.33 15.30 6.64
CA LEU A 243 14.25 16.20 7.79
C LEU A 243 13.78 17.54 7.24
N GLY A 244 12.49 17.85 7.39
CA GLY A 244 11.91 19.10 6.89
C GLY A 244 12.78 20.30 7.30
N ASP A 245 13.13 21.16 6.34
CA ASP A 245 13.92 22.37 6.61
C ASP A 245 13.16 23.24 7.63
N ASP A 246 13.82 23.52 8.76
CA ASP A 246 13.34 24.32 9.91
C ASP A 246 13.16 25.83 9.57
N HIS A 247 13.05 26.16 8.29
CA HIS A 247 13.05 27.52 7.73
C HIS A 247 11.86 27.82 6.81
N SER A 248 10.82 26.99 6.79
CA SER A 248 9.55 27.35 6.14
C SER A 248 8.52 27.78 7.18
N ASP A 249 7.89 28.94 6.93
CA ASP A 249 6.80 29.52 7.71
C ASP A 249 5.77 28.45 8.14
N GLU A 250 5.15 28.63 9.30
CA GLU A 250 4.20 27.71 9.98
C GLU A 250 2.95 27.30 9.15
N SER A 251 2.89 27.64 7.86
CA SER A 251 1.94 27.11 6.89
C SER A 251 2.56 25.95 6.11
N GLU A 252 2.31 24.72 6.57
CA GLU A 252 2.49 23.46 5.85
C GLU A 252 3.96 23.02 5.62
N SER A 253 4.65 22.63 6.71
CA SER A 253 5.86 21.80 6.61
C SER A 253 5.48 20.40 6.10
N TYR A 254 5.37 20.26 4.79
CA TYR A 254 5.33 18.93 4.16
C TYR A 254 6.69 18.27 4.41
N GLU A 255 6.78 17.42 5.43
CA GLU A 255 7.82 16.38 5.53
C GLU A 255 7.90 15.70 4.16
N ARG A 256 8.97 16.00 3.42
CA ARG A 256 9.13 15.58 2.04
C ARG A 256 9.99 14.34 2.04
N ASP A 257 9.53 13.28 1.40
CA ASP A 257 10.37 12.11 1.16
C ASP A 257 11.61 12.54 0.37
N GLU A 258 12.78 12.19 0.88
CA GLU A 258 14.06 12.49 0.25
C GLU A 258 14.48 11.30 -0.60
N LYS A 259 14.88 11.60 -1.83
CA LYS A 259 15.38 10.62 -2.78
C LYS A 259 16.74 11.05 -3.29
N TYR A 260 17.74 10.21 -3.05
CA TYR A 260 19.08 10.36 -3.61
C TYR A 260 19.25 9.37 -4.74
N THR A 261 19.79 9.80 -5.88
CA THR A 261 19.97 8.95 -7.06
C THR A 261 21.41 9.05 -7.54
N ASP A 262 22.01 7.90 -7.82
CA ASP A 262 23.32 7.77 -8.45
C ASP A 262 23.29 6.59 -9.42
N PHE A 263 24.26 6.49 -10.33
CA PHE A 263 24.28 5.42 -11.34
C PHE A 263 25.69 5.01 -11.73
N THR A 264 25.85 3.74 -12.08
CA THR A 264 27.11 3.22 -12.59
C THR A 264 27.36 3.68 -14.03
N THR A 265 28.59 3.52 -14.47
CA THR A 265 28.93 3.53 -15.88
C THR A 265 28.20 2.43 -16.66
N SER A 266 27.92 2.71 -17.92
CA SER A 266 27.26 1.79 -18.86
C SER A 266 28.27 0.88 -19.53
N HIS A 267 27.90 -0.40 -19.68
CA HIS A 267 28.74 -1.44 -20.26
C HIS A 267 27.95 -2.28 -21.24
N LYS A 268 28.65 -2.88 -22.21
CA LYS A 268 28.03 -3.67 -23.26
C LYS A 268 27.88 -5.15 -22.89
N GLY A 269 26.70 -5.72 -23.15
CA GLY A 269 26.44 -7.16 -23.02
C GLY A 269 25.77 -7.57 -21.70
N CYS A 270 25.42 -8.85 -21.56
CA CYS A 270 24.65 -9.39 -20.44
C CYS A 270 25.51 -9.84 -19.24
N ASP A 271 26.82 -9.95 -19.45
CA ASP A 271 27.82 -10.27 -18.44
C ASP A 271 28.80 -9.11 -18.37
N ILE A 272 28.70 -8.33 -17.29
CA ILE A 272 29.39 -7.05 -17.11
C ILE A 272 30.44 -7.19 -16.02
N ASP A 273 31.60 -6.60 -16.27
CA ASP A 273 32.57 -6.23 -15.25
C ASP A 273 32.51 -4.71 -15.06
N PHE A 274 31.98 -4.28 -13.91
CA PHE A 274 31.84 -2.88 -13.53
C PHE A 274 33.15 -2.28 -13.01
N ARG A 275 34.21 -3.09 -12.85
CA ARG A 275 35.54 -2.64 -12.43
C ARG A 275 35.53 -1.84 -11.14
N GLU A 276 34.76 -2.33 -10.16
CA GLU A 276 34.62 -1.70 -8.84
C GLU A 276 34.04 -0.28 -8.94
N ASP A 277 33.01 -0.08 -9.76
CA ASP A 277 32.32 1.21 -9.82
C ASP A 277 31.72 1.56 -8.44
N HIS A 278 32.04 2.73 -7.90
CA HIS A 278 31.74 3.11 -6.52
C HIS A 278 30.71 4.23 -6.48
N LEU A 279 29.51 3.93 -5.98
CA LEU A 279 28.49 4.93 -5.73
C LEU A 279 28.51 5.33 -4.25
N CYS A 280 28.59 6.63 -3.98
CA CYS A 280 28.71 7.17 -2.63
C CYS A 280 27.59 8.19 -2.35
N PHE A 281 26.71 7.82 -1.43
CA PHE A 281 25.60 8.67 -1.01
C PHE A 281 26.05 9.66 0.07
N PRO A 282 25.38 10.82 0.21
CA PRO A 282 25.67 11.76 1.27
C PRO A 282 25.47 11.12 2.65
N HIS A 283 26.09 11.73 3.65
CA HIS A 283 25.81 11.38 5.04
C HIS A 283 24.42 11.91 5.40
N ILE A 284 23.55 11.03 5.87
CA ILE A 284 22.15 11.36 6.19
C ILE A 284 21.94 11.04 7.66
N ASN A 285 21.48 12.04 8.42
CA ASN A 285 21.25 11.90 9.85
C ASN A 285 19.82 11.45 10.13
N GLY A 286 19.63 10.74 11.24
CA GLY A 286 18.28 10.48 11.74
C GLY A 286 17.43 9.55 10.86
N VAL A 287 18.03 8.61 10.12
CA VAL A 287 17.31 7.70 9.23
C VAL A 287 16.63 6.57 10.02
N LEU A 288 15.32 6.42 9.81
CA LEU A 288 14.57 5.24 10.24
C LEU A 288 14.67 4.13 9.19
N GLU A 289 15.63 3.23 9.37
CA GLU A 289 15.96 2.16 8.41
C GLU A 289 14.76 1.24 8.09
N GLU A 290 13.89 0.99 9.07
CA GLU A 290 12.68 0.15 8.90
C GLU A 290 11.64 0.77 7.95
N LEU A 291 11.75 2.08 7.66
CA LEU A 291 10.89 2.83 6.72
C LEU A 291 11.75 3.59 5.69
N SER A 292 12.86 2.97 5.28
CA SER A 292 13.76 3.49 4.25
C SER A 292 14.22 2.35 3.34
N TRP A 293 14.49 2.66 2.08
CA TRP A 293 14.78 1.65 1.05
C TRP A 293 15.93 2.08 0.15
N VAL A 294 16.68 1.09 -0.33
CA VAL A 294 17.56 1.22 -1.48
C VAL A 294 16.96 0.45 -2.66
N ARG A 295 16.86 1.10 -3.81
CA ARG A 295 16.28 0.55 -5.03
C ARG A 295 17.35 0.50 -6.11
N PHE A 296 17.59 -0.68 -6.64
CA PHE A 296 18.49 -0.96 -7.75
C PHE A 296 17.67 -1.18 -9.02
N GLN A 297 18.06 -0.54 -10.12
CA GLN A 297 17.44 -0.71 -11.42
C GLN A 297 18.53 -0.93 -12.44
N VAL A 298 18.51 -2.08 -13.10
CA VAL A 298 19.36 -2.33 -14.28
C VAL A 298 18.64 -1.75 -15.48
N MET A 299 19.21 -0.71 -16.05
CA MET A 299 18.67 0.07 -17.16
C MET A 299 19.46 -0.25 -18.43
N ASP A 300 18.81 -0.45 -19.57
CA ASP A 300 19.44 -0.47 -20.89
C ASP A 300 19.49 0.94 -21.45
N GLU A 301 20.70 1.46 -21.70
CA GLU A 301 20.90 2.79 -22.27
C GLU A 301 20.43 2.82 -23.73
N GLY A 302 19.35 3.57 -23.96
CA GLY A 302 18.69 3.66 -25.25
C GLY A 302 18.96 4.98 -25.98
N PHE A 303 18.63 5.02 -27.28
CA PHE A 303 18.81 6.25 -28.07
C PHE A 303 17.81 7.36 -27.72
N LYS A 304 16.61 7.00 -27.25
CA LYS A 304 15.55 7.97 -26.90
C LYS A 304 15.14 7.90 -25.43
N TRP A 305 15.02 6.69 -24.91
CA TRP A 305 14.57 6.40 -23.55
C TRP A 305 15.35 5.19 -23.08
N ASP A 306 15.66 5.16 -21.79
CA ASP A 306 16.26 3.99 -21.18
C ASP A 306 15.16 3.03 -20.73
N GLU A 307 15.45 1.74 -20.84
CA GLU A 307 14.49 0.68 -20.54
C GLU A 307 14.91 -0.13 -19.33
N LEU A 308 13.93 -0.53 -18.52
CA LEU A 308 14.20 -1.36 -17.36
C LEU A 308 14.43 -2.81 -17.80
N ALA A 309 15.61 -3.35 -17.51
CA ALA A 309 15.93 -4.77 -17.70
C ALA A 309 15.65 -5.59 -16.44
N GLY A 310 15.83 -5.00 -15.26
CA GLY A 310 15.59 -5.67 -13.99
C GLY A 310 15.69 -4.71 -12.81
N TRP A 311 15.21 -5.13 -11.64
CA TRP A 311 15.22 -4.29 -10.46
C TRP A 311 15.27 -5.11 -9.17
N ALA A 312 15.69 -4.46 -8.10
CA ALA A 312 15.56 -4.94 -6.73
C ALA A 312 15.26 -3.75 -5.81
N CYS A 313 14.49 -3.97 -4.76
CA CYS A 313 14.22 -2.94 -3.74
C CYS A 313 14.37 -3.58 -2.37
N ILE A 314 15.23 -3.02 -1.53
CA ILE A 314 15.65 -3.61 -0.26
C ILE A 314 15.45 -2.57 0.84
N ARG A 315 14.80 -2.97 1.92
CA ARG A 315 14.65 -2.16 3.12
C ARG A 315 16.00 -2.02 3.83
N LEU A 316 16.36 -0.83 4.30
CA LEU A 316 17.73 -0.57 4.79
C LEU A 316 18.11 -1.44 5.99
N ASP A 317 17.17 -1.75 6.88
CA ASP A 317 17.39 -2.63 8.04
C ASP A 317 17.67 -4.10 7.64
N ARG A 318 17.49 -4.44 6.36
CA ARG A 318 17.74 -5.77 5.78
C ARG A 318 18.87 -5.78 4.76
N LEU A 319 19.49 -4.64 4.51
CA LEU A 319 20.61 -4.55 3.60
C LEU A 319 21.86 -5.16 4.27
N GLY A 320 22.37 -6.24 3.68
CA GLY A 320 23.62 -6.87 4.14
C GLY A 320 24.83 -5.98 3.87
N ASN A 321 25.87 -6.12 4.70
CA ASN A 321 27.14 -5.42 4.53
C ASN A 321 28.22 -6.38 4.02
N GLY A 322 29.04 -5.91 3.06
CA GLY A 322 30.16 -6.67 2.51
C GLY A 322 29.74 -7.77 1.53
N TYR A 323 30.72 -8.60 1.18
CA TYR A 323 30.58 -9.82 0.38
C TYR A 323 31.03 -11.01 1.23
#